data_AF-A0A6I0K944-F1
#
_entry.id   AF-A0A6I0K944-F1
#
_cell.length_a   1.000
_cell.length_b   1.000
_cell.length_c   1.000
_cell.angle_alpha   90.00
_cell.angle_beta   90.00
_cell.angle_gamma   90.00
#
_symmetry.space_group_name_H-M   'P 1'
#
loop_
_entity.id
_entity.type
_entity.pdbx_description
1 polymer ?
#
loop_
_entity_poly.entity_id
_entity_poly.type
_entity_poly.pdbx_seq_one_letter_code
_entity_poly.pdbx_strand_id
1 'polypeptide(L)' 'MAKIAKNLTELIGHTPLMELAEYSRKYGLKQNIIAKLEAFNPAGSVKDRVALAMIEDAEASGALKP' A
#
# COMPACT_ATOMS: atom_id res chain seq x y z
N MET A 1 4.13 11.14 17.84
CA MET A 1 5.32 10.32 18.10
C MET A 1 5.63 9.53 16.85
N ALA A 2 6.90 9.45 16.42
CA ALA A 2 7.27 8.65 15.25
C ALA A 2 7.08 7.15 15.55
N LYS A 3 6.47 6.40 14.63
CA LYS A 3 6.39 4.93 14.72
C LYS A 3 7.70 4.35 14.19
N ILE A 4 8.48 3.71 15.06
CA ILE A 4 9.66 2.93 14.66
C ILE A 4 9.21 1.49 14.43
N ALA A 5 9.26 1.02 13.18
CA ALA A 5 8.85 -0.34 12.83
C ALA A 5 9.89 -1.37 13.28
N LYS A 6 9.43 -2.55 13.72
CA LYS A 6 10.33 -3.65 14.16
C LYS A 6 10.75 -4.57 13.02
N ASN A 7 9.99 -4.61 11.94
CA ASN A 7 10.27 -5.40 10.74
C ASN A 7 9.73 -4.68 9.50
N LEU A 8 10.07 -5.20 8.31
CA LEU A 8 9.68 -4.59 7.04
C LEU A 8 8.16 -4.67 6.80
N THR A 9 7.50 -5.74 7.25
CA THR A 9 6.07 -5.97 7.01
C THR A 9 5.19 -4.97 7.75
N GLU A 10 5.62 -4.44 8.89
CA GLU A 10 4.95 -3.32 9.60
C GLU A 10 4.89 -2.01 8.80
N LEU A 11 5.67 -1.88 7.73
CA LEU A 11 5.68 -0.74 6.80
C LEU A 11 4.80 -0.99 5.56
N ILE A 12 4.18 -2.17 5.42
CA ILE A 12 3.22 -2.43 4.35
C ILE A 12 1.92 -1.68 4.63
N GLY A 13 1.40 -0.99 3.62
CA GLY A 13 0.20 -0.20 3.71
C GLY A 13 0.45 1.28 4.02
N HIS A 14 -0.58 1.97 4.52
CA HIS A 14 -0.56 3.43 4.77
C HIS A 14 0.00 4.29 3.64
N THR A 15 -0.12 3.81 2.40
CA THR A 15 0.40 4.48 1.20
C THR A 15 -0.30 5.82 0.96
N PRO A 16 0.39 6.82 0.39
CA PRO A 16 -0.20 8.14 0.18
C PRO A 16 -1.40 8.13 -0.77
N LEU A 17 -2.32 9.07 -0.54
CA LEU A 17 -3.26 9.55 -1.55
C LEU A 17 -2.67 10.85 -2.13
N MET A 18 -2.66 10.97 -3.45
CA MET A 18 -2.12 12.13 -4.15
C MET A 18 -3.11 12.61 -5.21
N GLU A 19 -3.38 13.91 -5.23
CA GLU A 19 -4.17 14.52 -6.31
C GLU A 19 -3.34 14.64 -7.60
N LEU A 20 -3.91 14.27 -8.74
CA LEU A 20 -3.30 14.43 -10.05
C LEU A 20 -3.64 15.81 -10.65
N ALA A 21 -3.30 16.89 -9.93
CA ALA A 21 -3.76 18.25 -10.23
C ALA A 21 -3.39 18.74 -11.65
N GLU A 22 -2.15 18.50 -12.10
CA GLU A 22 -1.72 18.87 -13.46
C GLU A 22 -2.47 18.10 -14.55
N TYR A 23 -2.78 16.83 -14.30
CA TYR A 23 -3.54 16.02 -15.24
C TYR A 23 -4.96 16.55 -15.38
N SER A 24 -5.64 16.82 -14.26
CA SER A 24 -6.98 17.41 -14.25
C SER A 24 -7.02 18.73 -15.00
N ARG A 25 -6.04 19.62 -14.77
CA ARG A 25 -5.91 20.91 -15.47
C ARG A 25 -5.70 20.73 -16.98
N LYS A 26 -4.78 19.84 -17.39
CA LYS A 26 -4.46 19.59 -18.81
C LYS A 26 -5.68 19.16 -19.62
N TYR A 27 -6.61 18.43 -19.02
CA TYR A 27 -7.80 17.89 -19.69
C TYR A 27 -9.11 18.61 -19.33
N GLY A 28 -9.04 19.73 -18.60
CA GLY A 28 -10.24 20.51 -18.24
C GLY A 28 -11.24 19.74 -17.38
N LEU A 29 -10.76 18.80 -16.54
CA LEU A 29 -11.62 18.01 -15.68
C LEU A 29 -12.22 18.88 -14.58
N LYS A 30 -13.51 18.71 -14.30
CA LYS A 30 -14.23 19.46 -13.26
C LYS A 30 -14.12 18.83 -11.87
N GLN A 31 -13.63 17.60 -11.79
CA GLN A 31 -13.50 16.81 -10.57
C GLN A 31 -12.05 16.39 -10.36
N ASN A 32 -11.66 16.24 -9.09
CA ASN A 32 -10.32 15.83 -8.72
C ASN A 32 -10.14 14.33 -8.97
N ILE A 33 -9.05 13.97 -9.65
CA ILE A 33 -8.58 12.59 -9.70
C ILE A 33 -7.57 12.38 -8.58
N ILE A 34 -7.82 11.38 -7.75
CA ILE A 34 -6.94 11.00 -6.64
C ILE A 34 -6.30 9.64 -6.95
N ALA A 35 -4.98 9.58 -6.88
CA ALA A 35 -4.20 8.36 -7.02
C ALA A 35 -3.85 7.79 -5.64
N LYS A 36 -4.09 6.49 -5.45
CA LYS A 36 -3.57 5.70 -4.32
C LYS A 36 -2.22 5.11 -4.70
N LEU A 37 -1.14 5.59 -4.09
CA LEU A 37 0.23 5.28 -4.53
C LEU A 37 0.77 3.97 -3.94
N GLU A 38 0.22 2.83 -4.37
CA GLU A 38 0.61 1.50 -3.89
C GLU A 38 2.06 1.09 -4.22
N ALA A 39 2.75 1.84 -5.09
CA ALA A 39 4.18 1.68 -5.32
C ALA A 39 5.04 2.06 -4.10
N PHE A 40 4.47 2.71 -3.08
CA PHE A 40 5.16 3.08 -1.84
C PHE A 40 5.12 1.99 -0.77
N ASN A 41 4.53 0.83 -1.05
CA ASN A 41 4.80 -0.34 -0.20
C ASN A 41 6.27 -0.75 -0.34
N PRO A 42 6.88 -1.38 0.68
CA PRO A 42 8.32 -1.63 0.74
C PRO A 42 8.94 -2.40 -0.45
N ALA A 43 8.22 -3.36 -1.03
CA ALA A 43 8.66 -4.12 -2.21
C ALA A 43 8.11 -3.54 -3.53
N GLY A 44 7.51 -2.35 -3.49
CA GLY A 44 7.25 -1.52 -4.67
C GLY A 44 5.91 -1.78 -5.36
N SER A 45 5.01 -2.57 -4.77
CA SER A 45 3.71 -2.83 -5.40
C SER A 45 2.58 -3.06 -4.42
N VAL A 46 1.35 -3.06 -4.94
CA VAL A 46 0.15 -3.44 -4.17
C VAL A 46 0.19 -4.89 -3.66
N LYS A 47 1.04 -5.74 -4.26
CA LYS A 47 1.09 -7.17 -3.94
C LYS A 47 1.63 -7.45 -2.54
N ASP A 48 2.41 -6.54 -1.98
CA ASP A 48 2.91 -6.62 -0.60
C ASP A 48 1.77 -6.88 0.39
N ARG A 49 0.61 -6.23 0.20
CA ARG A 49 -0.56 -6.37 1.07
C ARG A 49 -1.12 -7.79 1.05
N VAL A 50 -1.40 -8.32 -0.14
CA VAL A 50 -2.04 -9.63 -0.27
C VAL A 50 -1.06 -10.75 0.04
N ALA A 51 0.22 -10.59 -0.30
CA ALA A 51 1.26 -11.53 0.06
C ALA A 51 1.39 -11.67 1.58
N LEU A 52 1.44 -10.54 2.31
CA LEU A 52 1.46 -10.55 3.77
C LEU A 52 0.21 -11.23 4.34
N ALA A 53 -0.98 -10.80 3.89
CA ALA A 53 -2.25 -11.34 4.40
C ALA A 53 -2.39 -12.85 4.17
N MET A 54 -1.95 -13.35 3.01
CA MET A 54 -1.97 -14.78 2.70
C MET A 54 -1.03 -15.59 3.61
N ILE A 55 0.17 -15.08 3.90
CA ILE A 55 1.13 -15.76 4.78
C ILE A 55 0.61 -15.76 6.22
N GLU A 56 0.16 -14.60 6.74
CA GLU A 56 -0.38 -14.49 8.10
C GLU A 56 -1.60 -15.40 8.31
N ASP A 57 -2.51 -15.49 7.33
CA ASP A 57 -3.67 -16.39 7.39
C ASP A 57 -3.25 -17.87 7.35
N ALA A 58 -2.28 -18.23 6.50
CA ALA A 58 -1.77 -19.60 6.42
C ALA A 58 -1.04 -20.03 7.71
N GLU A 59 -0.29 -19.13 8.34
CA GLU A 59 0.35 -19.37 9.64
C GLU A 59 -0.70 -19.48 10.76
N ALA A 60 -1.68 -18.58 10.80
CA ALA A 60 -2.74 -18.58 11.82
C ALA A 60 -3.64 -19.84 11.73
N SER A 61 -3.93 -20.31 10.52
CA SER A 61 -4.69 -21.54 10.28
C SER A 61 -3.88 -22.83 10.49
N GLY A 62 -2.54 -22.72 10.61
CA GLY A 62 -1.63 -23.86 10.69
C GLY A 62 -1.41 -24.58 9.36
N ALA A 63 -1.89 -24.02 8.25
CA ALA A 63 -1.61 -24.51 6.89
C ALA A 63 -0.14 -24.30 6.49
N LEU A 64 0.50 -23.26 7.03
CA LEU A 64 1.92 -22.98 6.90
C LEU A 64 2.61 -23.10 8.25
N LYS A 65 3.79 -23.74 8.27
CA LYS A 65 4.61 -23.97 9.46
C LYS A 65 6.05 -23.49 9.20
N PRO A 66 6.79 -23.11 10.25
CA PRO A 66 8.20 -22.73 10.13
C PRO A 66 9.08 -23.80 9.48
#